data_AF-A0A2D8AK51-F1
#
_entry.id   AF-A0A2D8AK51-F1
#
_cell.length_a   1.000
_cell.length_b   1.000
_cell.length_c   1.000
_cell.angle_alpha   90.00
_cell.angle_beta   90.00
_cell.angle_gamma   90.00
#
_symmetry.space_group_name_H-M   'P 1'
#
loop_
_entity.id
_entity.type
_entity.pdbx_description
1 polymer ?
#
loop_
_entity_poly.entity_id
_entity_poly.type
_entity_poly.pdbx_seq_one_letter_code
_entity_poly.pdbx_strand_id
1 'polypeptide(L)'
;MKKVGTETIFLGHCGFFATTSRMSMPLPDSITSAGNAEVKRLRSLHERKYRRQTGLFLAEGTRTCTEAVTLGWRLHRLAFLDGRGGDRMVRPLLEALARDGGRALPMTESLLSRISGKDNPQMVLGAFEQRWQA
;
A
#
# COMPACT_ATOMS: atom_id res chain seq x y z
N MET A 1 -32.15 15.50 -56.13
CA MET A 1 -32.07 14.07 -55.76
C MET A 1 -31.14 13.94 -54.56
N LYS A 2 -31.64 13.59 -53.36
CA LYS A 2 -31.57 12.24 -52.71
C LYS A 2 -30.10 11.79 -52.51
N LYS A 3 -29.55 11.53 -51.32
CA LYS A 3 -30.11 11.13 -50.02
C LYS A 3 -29.23 11.57 -48.84
N VAL A 4 -29.91 11.85 -47.73
CA VAL A 4 -29.49 11.73 -46.33
C VAL A 4 -28.95 10.34 -46.01
N GLY A 5 -27.93 10.27 -45.16
CA GLY A 5 -27.39 9.05 -44.55
C GLY A 5 -26.79 9.37 -43.18
N THR A 6 -27.63 9.23 -42.17
CA THR A 6 -27.38 9.36 -40.72
C THR A 6 -26.55 8.20 -40.16
N GLU A 7 -25.68 8.56 -39.20
CA GLU A 7 -25.33 7.82 -37.98
C GLU A 7 -24.86 6.37 -38.08
N THR A 8 -23.61 6.11 -37.68
CA THR A 8 -23.30 5.12 -36.64
C THR A 8 -21.95 5.46 -36.01
N ILE A 9 -22.01 5.94 -34.78
CA ILE A 9 -20.86 6.09 -33.88
C ILE A 9 -20.44 4.68 -33.45
N PHE A 10 -19.31 4.18 -33.94
CA PHE A 10 -18.63 3.05 -33.30
C PHE A 10 -17.61 3.62 -32.31
N LEU A 11 -18.01 3.72 -31.03
CA LEU A 11 -17.06 3.69 -29.91
C LEU A 11 -16.42 2.29 -29.88
N GLY A 12 -15.46 2.06 -30.76
CA GLY A 12 -14.60 0.90 -30.76
C GLY A 12 -13.57 1.04 -29.65
N HIS A 13 -13.72 0.22 -28.62
CA HIS A 13 -12.72 -0.14 -27.60
C HIS A 13 -11.28 0.02 -28.10
N CYS A 14 -10.63 1.14 -27.75
CA CYS A 14 -9.18 1.24 -27.87
C CYS A 14 -8.59 0.47 -26.71
N GLY A 15 -8.14 -0.75 -27.00
CA GLY A 15 -7.56 -1.68 -26.05
C GLY A 15 -6.45 -1.02 -25.25
N PHE A 16 -6.69 -0.84 -23.96
CA PHE A 16 -5.62 -0.62 -23.00
C PHE A 16 -4.91 -1.96 -22.79
N PHE A 17 -4.12 -2.33 -23.79
CA PHE A 17 -3.19 -3.44 -23.73
C PHE A 17 -2.31 -3.24 -22.50
N ALA A 18 -2.31 -4.28 -21.67
CA ALA A 18 -1.49 -4.38 -20.48
C ALA A 18 -0.04 -3.99 -20.77
N THR A 19 0.39 -2.82 -20.29
CA THR A 19 1.79 -2.67 -19.90
C THR A 19 1.93 -3.34 -18.55
N THR A 20 2.08 -4.67 -18.56
CA THR A 20 2.66 -5.40 -17.44
C THR A 20 4.15 -5.06 -17.42
N SER A 21 4.46 -3.78 -17.19
CA SER A 21 5.81 -3.35 -16.91
C SER A 21 6.19 -4.05 -15.61
N ARG A 22 7.13 -4.99 -15.71
CA ARG A 22 7.79 -5.62 -14.56
C ARG A 22 8.52 -4.52 -13.80
N MET A 23 7.81 -3.76 -12.98
CA MET A 23 8.42 -3.08 -11.84
C MET A 23 8.73 -4.18 -10.82
N SER A 24 9.80 -4.92 -11.11
CA SER A 24 10.54 -5.67 -10.10
C SER A 24 11.22 -4.61 -9.23
N MET A 25 10.50 -4.01 -8.28
CA MET A 25 11.18 -3.33 -7.19
C MET A 25 11.95 -4.40 -6.41
N PRO A 26 13.29 -4.33 -6.32
CA PRO A 26 14.02 -5.20 -5.42
C PRO A 26 13.53 -4.90 -4.00
N LEU A 27 12.98 -5.91 -3.35
CA LEU A 27 12.59 -5.80 -1.96
C LEU A 27 13.86 -5.74 -1.10
N PRO A 28 13.89 -4.90 -0.05
CA PRO A 28 15.03 -4.84 0.85
C PRO A 28 15.10 -6.09 1.73
N ASP A 29 16.23 -6.29 2.39
CA ASP A 29 16.39 -7.37 3.37
C ASP A 29 15.36 -7.27 4.50
N SER A 30 14.96 -8.45 4.99
CA SER A 30 13.98 -8.61 6.05
C SER A 30 14.47 -7.98 7.37
N ILE A 31 13.61 -7.18 7.98
CA ILE A 31 13.87 -6.63 9.31
C ILE A 31 13.47 -7.68 10.34
N THR A 32 14.43 -8.09 11.16
CA THR A 32 14.25 -9.14 12.19
C THR A 32 14.43 -8.64 13.63
N SER A 33 14.96 -7.42 13.80
CA SER A 33 15.23 -6.85 15.14
C SER A 33 14.18 -5.85 15.58
N ALA A 34 13.64 -6.03 16.79
CA ALA A 34 12.72 -5.08 17.41
C ALA A 34 13.37 -3.73 17.77
N GLY A 35 14.71 -3.67 17.80
CA GLY A 35 15.45 -2.43 18.00
C GLY A 35 15.45 -1.50 16.79
N ASN A 36 15.07 -2.00 15.62
CA ASN A 36 15.06 -1.28 14.35
C ASN A 36 14.18 -0.01 14.42
N ALA A 37 14.67 1.08 13.84
CA ALA A 37 14.00 2.38 13.88
C ALA A 37 12.61 2.35 13.21
N GLU A 38 12.40 1.57 12.15
CA GLU A 38 11.08 1.47 11.50
C GLU A 38 10.07 0.75 12.36
N VAL A 39 10.47 -0.31 13.08
CA VAL A 39 9.59 -1.01 14.02
C VAL A 39 9.10 -0.05 15.09
N LYS A 40 10.03 0.73 15.70
CA LYS A 40 9.70 1.74 16.70
C LYS A 40 8.80 2.83 16.12
N ARG A 41 9.09 3.31 14.91
CA ARG A 41 8.30 4.32 14.22
C ARG A 41 6.87 3.86 13.97
N LEU A 42 6.68 2.68 13.37
CA LEU A 42 5.35 2.16 13.08
C LEU A 42 4.55 1.93 14.36
N ARG A 43 5.17 1.35 15.39
CA ARG A 43 4.52 1.15 16.70
C ARG A 43 4.07 2.49 17.31
N SER A 44 4.90 3.53 17.21
CA SER A 44 4.59 4.86 17.76
C SER A 44 3.33 5.51 17.16
N LEU A 45 2.91 5.11 15.93
CA LEU A 45 1.71 5.65 15.28
C LEU A 45 0.39 5.28 16.00
N HIS A 46 0.42 4.38 16.98
CA HIS A 46 -0.71 4.14 17.88
C HIS A 46 -1.00 5.34 18.78
N GLU A 47 0.01 6.16 19.10
CA GLU A 47 -0.16 7.33 19.94
C GLU A 47 -0.49 8.59 19.11
N ARG A 48 -1.48 9.36 19.57
CA ARG A 48 -1.94 10.59 18.88
C ARG A 48 -0.81 11.61 18.67
N LYS A 49 0.14 11.70 19.62
CA LYS A 49 1.29 12.60 19.55
C LYS A 49 2.10 12.34 18.28
N TYR A 50 2.49 11.09 18.02
CA TYR A 50 3.32 10.75 16.88
C TYR A 50 2.55 10.81 15.56
N ARG A 51 1.24 10.51 15.56
CA ARG A 51 0.42 10.77 14.36
C ARG A 51 0.40 12.25 13.99
N ARG A 52 0.27 13.15 14.95
CA ARG A 52 0.32 14.61 14.69
C ARG A 52 1.71 15.07 14.20
N GLN A 53 2.78 14.51 14.77
CA GLN A 53 4.15 14.88 14.40
C GLN A 53 4.55 14.36 13.01
N THR A 54 4.16 13.14 12.68
CA THR A 54 4.56 12.48 11.42
C THR A 54 3.59 12.77 10.28
N GLY A 55 2.35 13.17 10.59
CA GLY A 55 1.29 13.23 9.60
C GLY A 55 0.84 11.85 9.13
N LEU A 56 1.26 10.74 9.77
CA LEU A 56 0.92 9.39 9.33
C LEU A 56 -0.05 8.68 10.29
N PHE A 57 -0.84 7.75 9.76
CA PHE A 57 -1.63 6.79 10.53
C PHE A 57 -1.40 5.37 10.04
N LEU A 58 -1.64 4.39 10.90
CA LEU A 58 -1.51 2.98 10.58
C LEU A 58 -2.88 2.40 10.16
N ALA A 59 -2.91 1.71 9.04
CA ALA A 59 -4.02 0.85 8.61
C ALA A 59 -3.55 -0.61 8.60
N GLU A 60 -4.35 -1.50 9.17
CA GLU A 60 -3.98 -2.90 9.33
C GLU A 60 -4.79 -3.79 8.39
N GLY A 61 -4.12 -4.79 7.81
CA GLY A 61 -4.76 -5.77 6.95
C GLY A 61 -4.80 -5.36 5.48
N THR A 62 -4.73 -6.36 4.62
CA THR A 62 -4.60 -6.17 3.17
C THR A 62 -5.84 -5.53 2.56
N ARG A 63 -7.03 -5.84 3.09
CA ARG A 63 -8.29 -5.24 2.62
C ARG A 63 -8.31 -3.74 2.88
N THR A 64 -8.09 -3.33 4.13
CA THR A 64 -8.11 -1.91 4.52
C THR A 64 -7.01 -1.12 3.81
N CYS A 65 -5.81 -1.69 3.66
CA CYS A 65 -4.75 -1.06 2.89
C CYS A 65 -5.13 -0.89 1.41
N THR A 66 -5.74 -1.91 0.79
CA THR A 66 -6.19 -1.86 -0.61
C THR A 66 -7.28 -0.82 -0.80
N GLU A 67 -8.26 -0.76 0.11
CA GLU A 67 -9.33 0.24 0.09
C GLU A 67 -8.74 1.66 0.21
N ALA A 68 -7.80 1.88 1.13
CA ALA A 68 -7.13 3.17 1.28
C ALA A 68 -6.36 3.59 0.01
N VAL A 69 -5.57 2.69 -0.59
CA VAL A 69 -4.89 2.93 -1.87
C VAL A 69 -5.89 3.26 -2.98
N THR A 70 -7.00 2.54 -3.06
CA THR A 70 -8.05 2.74 -4.08
C THR A 70 -8.73 4.10 -3.94
N LEU A 71 -8.92 4.56 -2.70
CA LEU A 71 -9.42 5.91 -2.39
C LEU A 71 -8.34 7.00 -2.55
N GLY A 72 -7.16 6.64 -3.05
CA GLY A 72 -6.07 7.56 -3.37
C GLY A 72 -5.32 8.06 -2.14
N TRP A 73 -5.40 7.41 -0.99
CA TRP A 73 -4.56 7.73 0.17
C TRP A 73 -3.10 7.37 -0.13
N ARG A 74 -2.17 8.29 0.14
CA ARG A 74 -0.75 8.05 -0.14
C ARG A 74 -0.13 7.09 0.87
N LEU A 75 0.46 6.02 0.38
CA LEU A 75 1.10 4.97 1.16
C LEU A 75 2.60 5.25 1.32
N HIS A 76 3.04 5.53 2.54
CA HIS A 76 4.45 5.85 2.83
C HIS A 76 5.28 4.64 3.24
N ARG A 77 4.68 3.69 3.96
CA ARG A 77 5.38 2.48 4.44
C ARG A 77 4.45 1.30 4.33
N LEU A 78 4.98 0.17 3.87
CA LEU A 78 4.26 -1.10 3.88
C LEU A 78 5.10 -2.12 4.62
N ALA A 79 4.68 -2.45 5.84
CA ALA A 79 5.24 -3.59 6.57
C ALA A 79 4.41 -4.83 6.28
N PHE A 80 5.07 -5.93 5.93
CA PHE A 80 4.39 -7.17 5.57
C PHE A 80 5.28 -8.37 5.93
N LEU A 81 4.65 -9.54 6.02
CA LEU A 81 5.38 -10.77 6.33
C LEU A 81 6.37 -11.09 5.20
N ASP A 82 7.63 -11.30 5.58
CA ASP A 82 8.68 -11.69 4.65
C ASP A 82 8.32 -12.96 3.86
N GLY A 83 8.79 -13.05 2.62
CA GLY A 83 8.42 -14.09 1.66
C GLY A 83 7.05 -13.90 0.98
N ARG A 84 6.20 -12.97 1.45
CA ARG A 84 4.86 -12.72 0.83
C ARG A 84 4.83 -11.60 -0.20
N GLY A 85 5.97 -11.02 -0.58
CA GLY A 85 6.03 -9.90 -1.53
C GLY A 85 5.45 -10.24 -2.92
N GLY A 86 5.48 -11.52 -3.32
CA GLY A 86 4.91 -12.00 -4.58
C GLY A 86 3.41 -12.32 -4.52
N ASP A 87 2.79 -12.29 -3.34
CA ASP A 87 1.38 -12.66 -3.17
C ASP A 87 0.46 -11.73 -3.96
N ARG A 88 -0.61 -12.29 -4.55
CA ARG A 88 -1.62 -11.55 -5.32
C ARG A 88 -2.20 -10.35 -4.56
N MET A 89 -2.27 -10.45 -3.24
CA MET A 89 -2.84 -9.44 -2.36
C MET A 89 -1.82 -8.38 -1.91
N VAL A 90 -0.52 -8.71 -1.86
CA VAL A 90 0.54 -7.78 -1.41
C VAL A 90 1.14 -7.01 -2.59
N ARG A 91 1.29 -7.68 -3.74
CA ARG A 91 1.89 -7.08 -4.94
C ARG A 91 1.24 -5.76 -5.38
N PRO A 92 -0.11 -5.61 -5.43
CA PRO A 92 -0.72 -4.34 -5.79
C PRO A 92 -0.41 -3.21 -4.78
N LEU A 93 -0.25 -3.55 -3.50
CA LEU A 93 0.16 -2.57 -2.47
C LEU A 93 1.61 -2.15 -2.64
N LEU A 94 2.51 -3.08 -3.02
CA LEU A 94 3.89 -2.76 -3.35
C LEU A 94 3.99 -1.87 -4.59
N GLU A 95 3.17 -2.12 -5.61
CA GLU A 95 3.08 -1.27 -6.81
C GLU A 95 2.55 0.14 -6.47
N ALA A 96 1.58 0.25 -5.54
CA ALA A 96 1.11 1.53 -5.06
C ALA A 96 2.14 2.28 -4.23
N LEU A 97 2.80 1.57 -3.31
CA LEU A 97 3.92 2.08 -2.50
C LEU A 97 5.04 2.62 -3.38
N ALA A 98 5.39 1.88 -4.44
CA ALA A 98 6.37 2.28 -5.44
C ALA A 98 6.01 3.63 -6.09
N ARG A 99 4.75 3.75 -6.54
CA ARG A 99 4.22 4.96 -7.16
C ARG A 99 4.25 6.16 -6.21
N ASP A 100 4.00 5.94 -4.93
CA ASP A 100 4.03 6.98 -3.90
C ASP A 100 5.44 7.33 -3.42
N GLY A 101 6.47 6.59 -3.84
CA GLY A 101 7.85 6.74 -3.35
C GLY A 101 8.03 6.27 -1.91
N GLY A 102 7.18 5.35 -1.46
CA GLY A 102 7.19 4.78 -0.12
C GLY A 102 8.25 3.69 0.07
N ARG A 103 8.36 3.18 1.30
CA ARG A 103 9.34 2.17 1.69
C ARG A 103 8.71 0.83 2.03
N ALA A 104 9.15 -0.23 1.33
CA ALA A 104 8.79 -1.61 1.65
C ALA A 104 9.58 -2.11 2.86
N LEU A 105 8.92 -2.82 3.77
CA LEU A 105 9.49 -3.31 5.01
C LEU A 105 9.07 -4.79 5.20
N PRO A 106 9.73 -5.75 4.55
CA PRO A 106 9.57 -7.16 4.89
C PRO A 106 9.99 -7.38 6.35
N MET A 107 9.16 -8.07 7.13
CA MET A 107 9.41 -8.30 8.56
C MET A 107 9.01 -9.72 8.97
N THR A 108 9.48 -10.13 10.15
CA THR A 108 8.96 -11.34 10.82
C THR A 108 7.57 -11.12 11.41
N GLU A 109 6.81 -12.20 11.56
CA GLU A 109 5.49 -12.19 12.20
C GLU A 109 5.53 -11.60 13.62
N SER A 110 6.57 -11.93 14.40
CA SER A 110 6.77 -11.41 15.76
C SER A 110 6.87 -9.88 15.81
N LEU A 111 7.43 -9.24 14.78
CA LEU A 111 7.50 -7.79 14.69
C LEU A 111 6.17 -7.19 14.26
N LEU A 112 5.43 -7.83 13.36
CA LEU A 112 4.09 -7.39 12.97
C LEU A 112 3.10 -7.47 14.15
N SER A 113 3.17 -8.54 14.96
CA SER A 113 2.45 -8.64 16.25
C SER A 113 2.81 -7.50 17.18
N ARG A 114 4.11 -7.25 17.38
CA ARG A 114 4.59 -6.15 18.24
C ARG A 114 4.16 -4.76 17.75
N ILE A 115 4.11 -4.53 16.43
CA ILE A 115 3.69 -3.25 15.86
C ILE A 115 2.20 -3.06 16.05
N SER A 116 1.36 -4.04 15.69
CA SER A 116 -0.11 -3.97 15.83
C SER A 116 -0.60 -3.99 17.28
N GLY A 117 0.22 -4.50 18.21
CA GLY A 117 -0.17 -4.68 19.61
C GLY A 117 -1.20 -5.80 19.83
N LYS A 118 -1.32 -6.73 18.88
CA LYS A 118 -2.27 -7.85 18.91
C LYS A 118 -1.54 -9.19 18.89
N ASP A 119 -2.10 -10.17 19.60
CA ASP A 119 -1.58 -11.55 19.62
C ASP A 119 -1.81 -12.27 18.28
N ASN A 120 -2.87 -11.89 17.54
CA ASN A 120 -3.15 -12.37 16.19
C ASN A 120 -3.10 -11.20 15.18
N PRO A 121 -1.89 -10.76 14.78
CA PRO A 121 -1.74 -9.64 13.87
C PRO A 121 -2.21 -9.97 12.45
N GLN A 122 -2.59 -8.94 11.71
CA GLN A 122 -2.65 -9.04 10.27
C GLN A 122 -1.24 -9.00 9.68
N MET A 123 -1.01 -9.76 8.61
CA MET A 123 0.32 -9.92 8.00
C MET A 123 0.74 -8.75 7.10
N VAL A 124 -0.04 -7.66 7.10
CA VAL A 124 0.18 -6.45 6.31
C VAL A 124 -0.26 -5.24 7.14
N LEU A 125 0.60 -4.21 7.20
CA LEU A 125 0.38 -2.95 7.88
C LEU A 125 0.86 -1.82 6.95
N GLY A 126 -0.04 -0.88 6.64
CA GLY A 126 0.28 0.30 5.84
C GLY A 126 0.33 1.56 6.70
N ALA A 127 1.35 2.39 6.53
CA ALA A 127 1.37 3.74 7.08
C ALA A 127 1.01 4.76 5.99
N PHE A 128 -0.12 5.42 6.15
CA PHE A 128 -0.69 6.34 5.16
C PHE A 128 -0.60 7.79 5.63
N GLU A 129 -0.50 8.73 4.69
CA GLU A 129 -0.60 10.17 4.97
C GLU A 129 -2.00 10.53 5.46
N GLN A 130 -2.08 11.31 6.53
CA GLN A 130 -3.34 11.76 7.07
C GLN A 130 -3.81 13.06 6.41
N ARG A 131 -5.12 13.18 6.17
CA ARG A 131 -5.74 14.36 5.52
C ARG A 131 -6.65 15.09 6.50
N TRP A 132 -6.25 16.27 6.96
CA TRP A 132 -7.10 17.11 7.82
C TRP A 132 -7.98 17.93 6.90
N GLN A 133 -9.27 17.58 6.84
CA GLN A 133 -10.28 18.51 6.36
C GLN A 133 -10.43 19.55 7.50
N ALA A 134 -10.14 20.81 7.19
CA ALA A 134 -10.32 21.94 8.09
C ALA A 134 -11.81 22.27 8.25
#